data_AF-A0A2E3H7J6-F1
#
_entry.id   AF-A0A2E3H7J6-F1
#
_cell.length_a   1.000
_cell.length_b   1.000
_cell.length_c   1.000
_cell.angle_alpha   90.00
_cell.angle_beta   90.00
_cell.angle_gamma   90.00
#
_symmetry.space_group_name_H-M   'P 1'
#
loop_
_entity.id
_entity.type
_entity.pdbx_description
1 polymer ?
#
loop_
_entity_poly.entity_id
_entity_poly.type
_entity_poly.pdbx_seq_one_letter_code
_entity_poly.pdbx_strand_id
1 'polypeptide(L)'
;MKAVPLFLILSLGLPGLADAQDPGKEVIGQVRTEVLFGTNGSGSPLGDGISSVSGEEKVRLQKVTKLEAYRNFLKLGSVEQDILKGYKSWAQPLRNSQALMLTFQPQATIKESRKLRLDVEYWQKSKMALRWDRVFEVGKKVYLVGPAWRDGNLIITVELVSLGKKR
;
A
#
# COMPACT_ATOMS: atom_id res chain seq x y z
N MET A 1 -30.73 -0.54 72.92
CA MET A 1 -30.64 0.26 71.68
C MET A 1 -29.20 0.16 71.20
N LYS A 2 -28.93 -0.49 70.05
CA LYS A 2 -27.56 -0.70 69.53
C LYS A 2 -27.29 0.34 68.44
N ALA A 3 -26.23 1.13 68.62
CA ALA A 3 -25.78 2.11 67.64
C ALA A 3 -25.00 1.41 66.52
N VAL A 4 -25.31 1.74 65.26
CA VAL A 4 -24.60 1.28 64.06
C VAL A 4 -23.73 2.44 63.57
N PRO A 5 -22.43 2.24 63.28
CA PRO A 5 -21.61 3.31 62.72
C PRO A 5 -21.77 3.36 61.20
N LEU A 6 -22.01 4.56 60.69
CA LEU A 6 -22.11 4.86 59.26
C LEU A 6 -20.69 5.04 58.69
N PHE A 7 -20.25 4.09 57.86
CA PHE A 7 -18.99 4.21 57.11
C PHE A 7 -19.21 5.08 55.86
N LEU A 8 -18.56 6.24 55.82
CA LEU A 8 -18.53 7.12 54.65
C LEU A 8 -17.43 6.63 53.70
N ILE A 9 -17.80 6.02 52.56
CA ILE A 9 -16.85 5.61 51.53
C ILE A 9 -16.56 6.84 50.64
N LEU A 10 -15.34 7.36 50.75
CA LEU A 10 -14.83 8.42 49.89
C LEU A 10 -14.30 7.81 48.58
N SER A 11 -15.10 7.82 47.52
CA SER A 11 -14.68 7.39 46.19
C SER A 11 -13.82 8.48 45.54
N LEU A 12 -12.48 8.30 45.59
CA LEU A 12 -11.52 9.06 44.78
C LEU A 12 -11.71 8.70 43.29
N GLY A 13 -12.37 9.57 42.54
CA GLY A 13 -12.44 9.48 41.08
C GLY A 13 -11.06 9.74 40.48
N LEU A 14 -10.43 8.72 39.92
CA LEU A 14 -9.28 8.88 39.03
C LEU A 14 -9.74 9.69 37.81
N PRO A 15 -9.16 10.87 37.52
CA PRO A 15 -9.47 11.59 36.30
C PRO A 15 -9.03 10.72 35.12
N GLY A 16 -9.96 10.46 34.19
CA GLY A 16 -9.72 9.65 33.02
C GLY A 16 -8.46 10.11 32.28
N LEU A 17 -7.52 9.18 32.09
CA LEU A 17 -6.45 9.32 31.11
C LEU A 17 -7.13 9.52 29.75
N ALA A 18 -7.15 10.77 29.28
CA ALA A 18 -7.53 11.05 27.91
C ALA A 18 -6.63 10.21 27.00
N ASP A 19 -7.26 9.37 26.18
CA ASP A 19 -6.59 8.47 25.25
C ASP A 19 -5.82 9.32 24.23
N ALA A 20 -4.53 9.56 24.51
CA ALA A 20 -3.67 10.31 23.63
C ALA A 20 -3.50 9.48 22.35
N GLN A 21 -4.27 9.81 21.32
CA GLN A 21 -4.24 9.13 20.04
C GLN A 21 -2.80 9.18 19.49
N ASP A 22 -2.18 8.01 19.39
CA ASP A 22 -0.81 7.83 18.91
C ASP A 22 -0.61 8.58 17.57
N PRO A 23 0.19 9.66 17.54
CA PRO A 23 0.36 10.47 16.35
C PRO A 23 1.01 9.70 15.20
N GLY A 24 1.68 8.57 15.47
CA GLY A 24 2.22 7.70 14.44
C GLY A 24 1.14 6.96 13.63
N LYS A 25 -0.02 6.69 14.24
CA LYS A 25 -1.17 6.01 13.59
C LYS A 25 -2.05 6.95 12.77
N GLU A 26 -1.72 8.24 12.72
CA GLU A 26 -2.40 9.19 11.85
C GLU A 26 -2.28 8.72 10.38
N VAL A 27 -3.42 8.57 9.69
CA VAL A 27 -3.47 8.26 8.26
C VAL A 27 -3.22 9.54 7.48
N ILE A 28 -2.15 9.57 6.69
CA ILE A 28 -1.70 10.77 5.94
C ILE A 28 -1.96 10.65 4.45
N GLY A 29 -2.46 9.52 3.97
CA GLY A 29 -2.75 9.28 2.57
C GLY A 29 -3.04 7.81 2.32
N GLN A 30 -3.21 7.48 1.04
CA GLN A 30 -3.52 6.13 0.61
C GLN A 30 -2.69 5.76 -0.62
N VAL A 31 -2.20 4.54 -0.64
CA VAL A 31 -1.46 3.95 -1.76
C VAL A 31 -2.24 2.80 -2.36
N ARG A 32 -2.28 2.73 -3.70
CA ARG A 32 -2.77 1.55 -4.43
C ARG A 32 -1.58 0.79 -4.99
N THR A 33 -1.57 -0.51 -4.75
CA THR A 33 -0.62 -1.42 -5.37
C THR A 33 -1.36 -2.43 -6.23
N GLU A 34 -0.92 -2.60 -7.47
CA GLU A 34 -1.42 -3.64 -8.36
C GLU A 34 -0.26 -4.55 -8.79
N VAL A 35 -0.58 -5.83 -9.01
CA VAL A 35 0.33 -6.77 -9.67
C VAL A 35 -0.26 -7.07 -11.04
N LEU A 36 0.49 -6.74 -12.07
CA LEU A 36 0.16 -6.99 -13.45
C LEU A 36 1.07 -8.05 -14.04
N PHE A 37 0.63 -8.65 -15.14
CA PHE A 37 1.38 -9.58 -15.95
C PHE A 37 1.35 -9.13 -17.41
N GLY A 38 2.51 -8.79 -17.95
CA GLY A 38 2.69 -8.50 -19.37
C GLY A 38 3.10 -9.76 -20.12
N THR A 39 2.41 -10.10 -21.20
CA THR A 39 2.72 -11.29 -22.03
C THR A 39 2.37 -11.08 -23.50
N ASN A 40 3.02 -11.85 -24.37
CA ASN A 40 2.70 -11.97 -25.80
C ASN A 40 1.96 -13.27 -26.16
N GLY A 41 1.83 -14.20 -25.22
CA GLY A 41 1.07 -15.44 -25.38
C GLY A 41 -0.44 -15.27 -25.25
N SER A 42 -1.15 -16.40 -25.31
CA SER A 42 -2.61 -16.48 -25.49
C SER A 42 -3.46 -16.07 -24.26
N GLY A 43 -2.87 -15.49 -23.21
CA GLY A 43 -3.64 -15.02 -22.04
C GLY A 43 -4.47 -16.12 -21.36
N SER A 44 -4.06 -17.39 -21.53
CA SER A 44 -4.73 -18.60 -21.04
C SER A 44 -5.19 -18.44 -19.58
N PRO A 45 -6.35 -19.01 -19.18
CA PRO A 45 -6.99 -18.65 -17.91
C PRO A 45 -6.04 -18.85 -16.74
N LEU A 46 -5.57 -17.73 -16.18
CA LEU A 46 -4.62 -17.69 -15.08
C LEU A 46 -5.31 -17.97 -13.72
N GLY A 47 -6.60 -18.27 -13.74
CA GLY A 47 -7.46 -18.47 -12.57
C GLY A 47 -8.51 -17.36 -12.40
N ASP A 48 -9.38 -17.55 -11.42
CA ASP A 48 -10.46 -16.61 -11.09
C ASP A 48 -9.93 -15.27 -10.55
N GLY A 49 -10.68 -14.18 -10.78
CA GLY A 49 -10.34 -12.85 -10.27
C GLY A 49 -9.31 -12.07 -11.10
N ILE A 50 -8.85 -12.63 -12.22
CA ILE A 50 -7.90 -11.98 -13.12
C ILE A 50 -8.68 -11.21 -14.20
N SER A 51 -8.26 -9.97 -14.43
CA SER A 51 -8.94 -9.05 -15.35
C SER A 51 -7.96 -8.42 -16.32
N SER A 52 -8.43 -8.01 -17.48
CA SER A 52 -7.62 -7.18 -18.38
C SER A 52 -7.45 -5.78 -17.79
N VAL A 53 -6.31 -5.14 -18.04
CA VAL A 53 -6.12 -3.72 -17.73
C VAL A 53 -6.96 -2.86 -18.68
N SER A 54 -7.26 -1.61 -18.30
CA SER A 54 -7.96 -0.67 -19.18
C SER A 54 -7.14 -0.34 -20.43
N GLY A 55 -7.81 0.11 -21.50
CA GLY A 55 -7.12 0.51 -22.75
C GLY A 55 -6.11 1.64 -22.54
N GLU A 56 -6.45 2.62 -21.71
CA GLU A 56 -5.54 3.72 -21.35
C GLU A 56 -4.28 3.21 -20.63
N GLU A 57 -4.46 2.30 -19.67
CA GLU A 57 -3.35 1.74 -18.90
C GLU A 57 -2.46 0.88 -19.79
N LYS A 58 -3.04 0.10 -20.69
CA LYS A 58 -2.29 -0.65 -21.71
C LYS A 58 -1.39 0.27 -22.54
N VAL A 59 -1.93 1.39 -23.02
CA VAL A 59 -1.14 2.38 -23.80
C VAL A 59 -0.01 2.98 -22.96
N ARG A 60 -0.23 3.23 -21.66
CA ARG A 60 0.83 3.69 -20.76
C ARG A 60 1.92 2.64 -20.56
N LEU A 61 1.54 1.39 -20.30
CA LEU A 61 2.47 0.27 -20.11
C LEU A 61 3.33 0.00 -21.35
N GLN A 62 2.75 0.09 -22.54
CA GLN A 62 3.49 -0.07 -23.81
C GLN A 62 4.56 1.01 -24.04
N LYS A 63 4.48 2.15 -23.34
CA LYS A 63 5.48 3.23 -23.41
C LYS A 63 6.58 3.10 -22.37
N VAL A 64 6.49 2.14 -21.45
CA VAL A 64 7.52 1.92 -20.42
C VAL A 64 8.73 1.25 -21.07
N THR A 65 9.81 2.01 -21.29
CA THR A 65 11.02 1.55 -22.00
C THR A 65 11.68 0.29 -21.42
N LYS A 66 11.51 0.03 -20.12
CA LYS A 66 12.07 -1.14 -19.44
C LYS A 66 11.23 -2.41 -19.59
N LEU A 67 10.03 -2.32 -20.16
CA LEU A 67 9.19 -3.49 -20.46
C LEU A 67 9.47 -3.96 -21.88
N GLU A 68 9.38 -5.27 -22.09
CA GLU A 68 9.27 -5.80 -23.44
C GLU A 68 7.96 -5.31 -24.09
N ALA A 69 7.91 -5.36 -25.42
CA ALA A 69 6.75 -4.95 -26.21
C ALA A 69 5.59 -5.97 -26.09
N TYR A 70 5.00 -6.06 -24.90
CA TYR A 70 3.87 -6.95 -24.62
C TYR A 70 2.57 -6.44 -25.25
N ARG A 71 1.82 -7.37 -25.85
CA ARG A 71 0.49 -7.12 -26.41
C ARG A 71 -0.62 -7.22 -25.38
N ASN A 72 -0.44 -8.08 -24.37
CA ASN A 72 -1.47 -8.39 -23.38
C ASN A 72 -0.98 -7.99 -21.99
N PHE A 73 -1.86 -7.38 -21.20
CA PHE A 73 -1.61 -7.03 -19.82
C PHE A 73 -2.80 -7.45 -18.97
N LEU A 74 -2.54 -8.28 -17.97
CA LEU A 74 -3.53 -8.82 -17.05
C LEU A 74 -3.26 -8.30 -15.65
N LYS A 75 -4.30 -7.89 -14.92
CA LYS A 75 -4.24 -7.57 -13.50
C LYS A 75 -4.47 -8.85 -12.69
N LEU A 76 -3.45 -9.25 -11.94
CA LEU A 76 -3.46 -10.41 -11.06
C LEU A 76 -4.01 -10.10 -9.67
N GLY A 77 -3.89 -8.85 -9.23
CA GLY A 77 -4.34 -8.44 -7.92
C GLY A 77 -4.15 -6.94 -7.69
N SER A 78 -4.88 -6.41 -6.71
CA SER A 78 -4.84 -5.01 -6.31
C SER A 78 -5.22 -4.87 -4.84
N VAL A 79 -4.60 -3.92 -4.16
CA VAL A 79 -4.97 -3.51 -2.81
C VAL A 79 -4.75 -2.01 -2.64
N GLU A 80 -5.65 -1.36 -1.91
CA GLU A 80 -5.42 -0.02 -1.38
C GLU A 80 -5.08 -0.12 0.09
N GLN A 81 -4.10 0.66 0.52
CA GLN A 81 -3.59 0.64 1.87
C GLN A 81 -3.37 2.06 2.38
N ASP A 82 -3.79 2.32 3.61
CA ASP A 82 -3.52 3.57 4.31
C ASP A 82 -2.03 3.73 4.59
N ILE A 83 -1.54 4.95 4.40
CA ILE A 83 -0.18 5.36 4.75
C ILE A 83 -0.23 5.95 6.16
N LEU A 84 0.43 5.29 7.09
CA LEU A 84 0.55 5.75 8.48
C LEU A 84 1.72 6.73 8.61
N LYS A 85 1.55 7.79 9.40
CA LYS A 85 2.53 8.86 9.57
C LYS A 85 3.86 8.40 10.17
N GLY A 86 3.80 7.55 11.19
CA GLY A 86 4.96 7.10 11.96
C GLY A 86 5.32 5.63 11.76
N TYR A 87 4.53 4.89 10.98
CA TYR A 87 4.66 3.44 10.85
C TYR A 87 4.82 3.02 9.39
N LYS A 88 5.36 1.81 9.25
CA LYS A 88 5.44 1.11 7.98
C LYS A 88 4.10 0.41 7.70
N SER A 89 3.44 0.80 6.62
CA SER A 89 2.22 0.18 6.13
C SER A 89 2.54 -1.03 5.26
N TRP A 90 1.76 -2.11 5.36
CA TRP A 90 1.92 -3.33 4.56
C TRP A 90 0.82 -3.45 3.50
N ALA A 91 1.19 -3.82 2.28
CA ALA A 91 0.24 -4.15 1.22
C ALA A 91 0.46 -5.55 0.69
N GLN A 92 -0.63 -6.31 0.60
CA GLN A 92 -0.67 -7.65 0.02
C GLN A 92 -1.63 -7.64 -1.19
N PRO A 93 -1.13 -7.33 -2.40
CA PRO A 93 -1.98 -7.16 -3.59
C PRO A 93 -2.57 -8.49 -4.11
N LEU A 94 -1.95 -9.63 -3.80
CA LEU A 94 -2.45 -10.94 -4.18
C LEU A 94 -3.30 -11.52 -3.03
N ARG A 95 -4.59 -11.71 -3.29
CA ARG A 95 -5.52 -12.30 -2.32
C ARG A 95 -5.01 -13.67 -1.87
N ASN A 96 -5.02 -13.93 -0.56
CA ASN A 96 -4.60 -15.20 0.05
C ASN A 96 -3.16 -15.64 -0.27
N SER A 97 -2.28 -14.73 -0.72
CA SER A 97 -0.88 -15.05 -1.01
C SER A 97 0.08 -13.99 -0.48
N GLN A 98 1.03 -14.43 0.34
CA GLN A 98 2.17 -13.63 0.80
C GLN A 98 3.40 -13.79 -0.11
N ALA A 99 3.24 -14.38 -1.29
CA ALA A 99 4.36 -14.56 -2.23
C ALA A 99 4.97 -13.22 -2.66
N LEU A 100 4.14 -12.16 -2.67
CA LEU A 100 4.52 -10.80 -3.04
C LEU A 100 3.84 -9.81 -2.09
N MET A 101 4.65 -9.05 -1.35
CA MET A 101 4.18 -8.00 -0.46
C MET A 101 4.99 -6.73 -0.67
N LEU A 102 4.41 -5.60 -0.31
CA LEU A 102 5.10 -4.32 -0.26
C LEU A 102 4.97 -3.69 1.11
N THR A 103 5.97 -2.88 1.45
CA THR A 103 5.88 -1.98 2.58
C THR A 103 6.06 -0.53 2.14
N PHE A 104 5.42 0.39 2.85
CA PHE A 104 5.49 1.82 2.59
C PHE A 104 5.78 2.54 3.89
N GLN A 105 6.83 3.34 3.91
CA GLN A 105 7.15 4.20 5.03
C GLN A 105 7.34 5.63 4.52
N PRO A 106 6.56 6.62 5.03
CA PRO A 106 6.80 8.00 4.68
C PRO A 106 8.16 8.45 5.19
N GLN A 107 8.96 9.00 4.29
CA GLN A 107 10.08 9.86 4.67
C GLN A 107 9.53 11.28 4.86
N ALA A 108 10.20 12.11 5.68
CA ALA A 108 9.74 13.43 6.12
C ALA A 108 8.81 14.18 5.13
N THR A 109 7.75 14.81 5.66
CA THR A 109 6.68 15.43 4.86
C THR A 109 7.24 16.39 3.81
N ILE A 110 6.93 16.14 2.54
CA ILE A 110 7.21 17.10 1.45
C ILE A 110 6.26 18.28 1.61
N LYS A 111 6.76 19.52 1.52
CA LYS A 111 5.96 20.75 1.71
C LYS A 111 4.90 20.98 0.61
N GLU A 112 4.93 20.19 -0.47
CA GLU A 112 4.03 20.27 -1.62
C GLU A 112 2.77 19.42 -1.40
N SER A 113 1.59 20.00 -1.62
CA SER A 113 0.29 19.40 -1.25
C SER A 113 -0.09 18.09 -1.95
N ARG A 114 0.61 17.71 -3.03
CA ARG A 114 0.31 16.51 -3.83
C ARG A 114 1.46 15.52 -3.93
N LYS A 115 2.52 15.68 -3.15
CA LYS A 115 3.70 14.83 -3.24
C LYS A 115 4.07 14.25 -1.89
N LEU A 116 4.53 13.00 -1.89
CA LEU A 116 5.04 12.32 -0.71
C LEU A 116 6.25 11.46 -1.08
N ARG A 117 7.32 11.54 -0.29
CA ARG A 117 8.45 10.63 -0.43
C ARG A 117 8.16 9.38 0.39
N LEU A 118 8.22 8.23 -0.26
CA LEU A 118 8.03 6.93 0.38
C LEU A 118 9.31 6.11 0.21
N ASP A 119 9.75 5.52 1.31
CA ASP A 119 10.52 4.27 1.28
C ASP A 119 9.57 3.14 0.92
N VAL A 120 9.87 2.42 -0.16
CA VAL A 120 9.11 1.27 -0.59
C VAL A 120 10.01 0.05 -0.59
N GLU A 121 9.56 -1.02 0.06
CA GLU A 121 10.24 -2.30 0.02
C GLU A 121 9.36 -3.33 -0.68
N TYR A 122 9.99 -4.15 -1.51
CA TYR A 122 9.39 -5.30 -2.15
C TYR A 122 9.89 -6.56 -1.46
N TRP A 123 8.93 -7.36 -1.01
CA TRP A 123 9.15 -8.59 -0.25
C TRP A 123 8.67 -9.78 -1.07
N GLN A 124 9.54 -10.78 -1.21
CA GLN A 124 9.19 -12.08 -1.76
C GLN A 124 9.16 -13.08 -0.62
N LYS A 125 7.96 -13.56 -0.28
CA LYS A 125 7.73 -14.32 0.95
C LYS A 125 8.27 -13.51 2.15
N SER A 126 9.20 -14.07 2.92
CA SER A 126 9.79 -13.44 4.10
C SER A 126 11.10 -12.68 3.83
N LYS A 127 11.52 -12.52 2.58
CA LYS A 127 12.80 -11.87 2.22
C LYS A 127 12.55 -10.56 1.50
N MET A 128 13.13 -9.47 2.01
CA MET A 128 13.22 -8.21 1.27
C MET A 128 14.12 -8.42 0.05
N ALA A 129 13.55 -8.27 -1.13
CA ALA A 129 14.25 -8.47 -2.40
C ALA A 129 14.72 -7.14 -3.00
N LEU A 130 14.00 -6.04 -2.75
CA LEU A 130 14.37 -4.72 -3.22
C LEU A 130 13.85 -3.66 -2.24
N ARG A 131 14.63 -2.58 -2.07
CA ARG A 131 14.18 -1.33 -1.44
C ARG A 131 14.48 -0.18 -2.39
N TRP A 132 13.57 0.76 -2.49
CA TRP A 132 13.79 2.02 -3.20
C TRP A 132 13.00 3.15 -2.54
N ASP A 133 13.51 4.36 -2.63
CA ASP A 133 12.79 5.56 -2.25
C ASP A 133 12.47 6.41 -3.48
N ARG A 134 11.32 7.07 -3.48
CA ARG A 134 10.94 8.02 -4.53
C ARG A 134 9.92 9.02 -4.02
N VAL A 135 9.88 10.19 -4.66
CA VAL A 135 8.74 11.11 -4.57
C VAL A 135 7.60 10.59 -5.45
N PHE A 136 6.47 10.29 -4.83
CA PHE A 136 5.22 9.96 -5.50
C PHE A 136 4.36 11.21 -5.61
N GLU A 137 3.65 11.36 -6.72
CA GLU A 137 2.66 12.42 -6.92
C GLU A 137 1.28 11.79 -7.01
N VAL A 138 0.28 12.44 -6.41
CA VAL A 138 -1.11 11.97 -6.40
C VAL A 138 -1.59 11.70 -7.83
N GLY A 139 -2.15 10.51 -8.06
CA GLY A 139 -2.67 10.05 -9.34
C GLY A 139 -1.62 9.61 -10.36
N LYS A 140 -0.32 9.59 -10.00
CA LYS A 140 0.74 9.08 -10.87
C LYS A 140 1.21 7.71 -10.40
N LYS A 141 1.25 6.77 -11.35
CA LYS A 141 1.77 5.42 -11.14
C LYS A 141 3.28 5.34 -11.35
N VAL A 142 3.94 4.58 -10.49
CA VAL A 142 5.31 4.11 -10.66
C VAL A 142 5.26 2.63 -10.99
N TYR A 143 6.01 2.23 -12.00
CA TYR A 143 6.12 0.84 -12.44
C TYR A 143 7.46 0.26 -11.98
N LEU A 144 7.39 -0.86 -11.27
CA LEU A 144 8.52 -1.73 -10.98
C LEU A 144 8.41 -2.96 -11.89
N VAL A 145 9.33 -3.07 -12.84
CA VAL A 145 9.43 -4.24 -13.70
C VAL A 145 10.02 -5.38 -12.87
N GLY A 146 9.20 -6.39 -12.61
CA GLY A 146 9.54 -7.57 -11.85
C GLY A 146 10.23 -8.64 -12.70
N PRO A 147 10.55 -9.80 -12.09
CA PRO A 147 11.22 -10.89 -12.78
C PRO A 147 10.35 -11.49 -13.89
N ALA A 148 11.01 -12.27 -14.76
CA ALA A 148 10.30 -13.12 -15.70
C ALA A 148 9.39 -14.10 -14.94
N TRP A 149 8.19 -14.32 -15.48
CA TRP A 149 7.22 -15.24 -14.95
C TRP A 149 6.43 -15.83 -16.11
N ARG A 150 6.45 -17.16 -16.23
CA ARG A 150 5.94 -17.86 -17.42
C ARG A 150 6.56 -17.28 -18.70
N ASP A 151 5.74 -16.88 -19.67
CA ASP A 151 6.09 -16.35 -20.98
C ASP A 151 6.12 -14.81 -21.02
N GLY A 152 6.30 -14.16 -19.88
CA GLY A 152 6.34 -12.71 -19.78
C GLY A 152 6.95 -12.20 -18.47
N ASN A 153 6.54 -11.01 -18.02
CA ASN A 153 7.04 -10.37 -16.79
C ASN A 153 5.94 -9.98 -15.83
N LEU A 154 6.21 -10.14 -14.54
CA LEU A 154 5.43 -9.45 -13.51
C LEU A 154 5.76 -7.96 -13.51
N ILE A 155 4.75 -7.14 -13.26
CA ILE A 155 4.88 -5.69 -13.20
C ILE A 155 4.14 -5.24 -11.94
N ILE A 156 4.84 -4.58 -11.03
CA ILE A 156 4.22 -4.04 -9.83
C ILE A 156 3.98 -2.55 -10.06
N THR A 157 2.76 -2.09 -9.84
CA THR A 157 2.43 -0.67 -9.90
C THR A 157 2.23 -0.13 -8.50
N VAL A 158 2.76 1.05 -8.22
CA VAL A 158 2.51 1.78 -6.97
C VAL A 158 1.98 3.16 -7.33
N GLU A 159 0.81 3.51 -6.82
CA GLU A 159 0.13 4.78 -7.03
C GLU A 159 -0.14 5.46 -5.70
N LEU A 160 0.23 6.73 -5.56
CA LEU A 160 -0.28 7.56 -4.47
C LEU A 160 -1.69 8.02 -4.87
N VAL A 161 -2.72 7.46 -4.22
CA VAL A 161 -4.13 7.73 -4.57
C VAL A 161 -4.58 9.05 -3.97
N SER A 162 -4.19 9.31 -2.72
CA SER A 162 -4.61 10.50 -1.99
C SER A 162 -3.58 10.89 -0.94
N LEU A 163 -3.63 12.15 -0.54
CA LEU A 163 -2.96 12.67 0.64
C LEU A 163 -4.00 13.39 1.50
N GLY A 164 -3.89 13.21 2.81
CA GLY A 164 -4.67 13.96 3.78
C GLY A 164 -4.43 15.46 3.60
N LYS A 165 -5.47 16.28 3.80
CA LYS A 165 -5.30 17.73 3.77
C LYS A 165 -4.30 18.14 4.86
N LYS A 166 -3.35 18.99 4.47
CA LYS A 166 -2.43 19.65 5.39
C LYS A 166 -3.27 20.32 6.50
N ARG A 167 -3.11 19.89 7.75
CA ARG A 167 -3.55 20.66 8.91
C ARG A 167 -2.60 21.82 9.14
#